data_AF-A0A6U3R3I2-F1
#
_entry.id   AF-A0A6U3R3I2-F1
#
_cell.length_a   1.000
_cell.length_b   1.000
_cell.length_c   1.000
_cell.angle_alpha   90.00
_cell.angle_beta   90.00
_cell.angle_gamma   90.00
#
_symmetry.space_group_name_H-M   'P 1'
#
loop_
_entity.id
_entity.type
_entity.pdbx_description
1 polymer ?
#
loop_
_entity_poly.entity_id
_entity_poly.type
_entity_poly.pdbx_seq_one_letter_code
_entity_poly.pdbx_strand_id
1 'polypeptide(L)'
;MYRNHGIIKIVNNAACNMFGYTREEFIGSNVSMICGGGHAERHAAYMERYLQTGIRHIIGMKRQVKARRKDGSEFDMELGVQEVILSEGKRAFCGFIRDLTAQKSDKQKLRKQQQLIHGNFFGAADDDEKQG
;
A
#
# COMPACT_ATOMS: atom_id res chain seq x y z
N MET A 1 -25.22 -13.89 1.78
CA MET A 1 -24.44 -14.47 0.65
C MET A 1 -23.57 -13.38 0.01
N TYR A 2 -22.48 -12.93 0.65
CA TYR A 2 -21.72 -11.75 0.18
C TYR A 2 -20.22 -12.01 -0.07
N ARG A 3 -19.80 -13.28 -0.01
CA ARG A 3 -18.40 -13.72 -0.09
C ARG A 3 -17.75 -13.62 -1.50
N ASN A 4 -18.48 -13.21 -2.53
CA ASN A 4 -18.04 -13.33 -3.93
C ASN A 4 -17.62 -12.04 -4.65
N HIS A 5 -17.65 -10.87 -4.01
CA HIS A 5 -17.12 -9.64 -4.63
C HIS A 5 -15.62 -9.49 -4.37
N GLY A 6 -14.87 -8.98 -5.36
CA GLY A 6 -13.43 -8.76 -5.24
C GLY A 6 -12.56 -9.99 -5.49
N ILE A 7 -13.07 -10.98 -6.23
CA ILE A 7 -12.29 -12.13 -6.68
C ILE A 7 -11.32 -11.69 -7.79
N ILE A 8 -10.05 -11.98 -7.58
CA ILE A 8 -8.98 -11.65 -8.52
C ILE A 8 -9.08 -12.59 -9.72
N LYS A 9 -9.22 -12.00 -10.91
CA LYS A 9 -9.29 -12.75 -12.17
C LYS A 9 -7.98 -12.75 -12.94
N ILE A 10 -7.23 -11.67 -12.84
CA ILE A 10 -5.98 -11.45 -13.58
C ILE A 10 -4.99 -10.79 -12.62
N VAL A 11 -3.74 -11.22 -12.71
CA VAL A 11 -2.59 -10.66 -12.00
C VAL A 11 -1.38 -10.69 -12.93
N ASN A 12 -0.42 -9.78 -12.75
CA ASN A 12 0.85 -9.81 -13.47
C ASN A 12 1.98 -10.33 -12.56
N ASN A 13 3.12 -10.68 -13.14
CA ASN A 13 4.25 -11.23 -12.38
C ASN A 13 4.83 -10.24 -11.37
N ALA A 14 4.76 -8.93 -11.66
CA ALA A 14 5.23 -7.89 -10.75
C ALA A 14 4.42 -7.89 -9.44
N ALA A 15 3.09 -8.02 -9.50
CA ALA A 15 2.25 -8.12 -8.31
C ALA A 15 2.49 -9.43 -7.54
N CYS A 16 2.67 -10.57 -8.23
CA CYS A 16 3.03 -11.84 -7.59
C CYS A 16 4.33 -11.71 -6.79
N ASN A 17 5.39 -11.17 -7.42
CA ASN A 17 6.68 -10.96 -6.79
C ASN A 17 6.60 -9.98 -5.62
N MET A 18 5.80 -8.91 -5.76
CA MET A 18 5.58 -7.94 -4.70
C MET A 18 4.92 -8.62 -3.49
N PHE A 19 3.79 -9.29 -3.65
CA PHE A 19 3.08 -9.83 -2.48
C PHE A 19 3.59 -11.20 -2.01
N GLY A 20 4.47 -11.87 -2.77
CA GLY A 20 5.03 -13.16 -2.41
C GLY A 20 4.07 -14.34 -2.62
N TYR A 21 3.01 -14.16 -3.41
CA TYR A 21 2.08 -15.23 -3.78
C TYR A 21 2.36 -15.70 -5.21
N THR A 22 2.10 -16.99 -5.47
CA THR A 22 2.10 -17.48 -6.85
C THR A 22 0.88 -16.97 -7.60
N ARG A 23 0.88 -17.10 -8.93
CA ARG A 23 -0.26 -16.70 -9.77
C ARG A 23 -1.51 -17.51 -9.40
N GLU A 24 -1.34 -18.79 -9.11
CA GLU A 24 -2.39 -19.75 -8.77
C GLU A 24 -3.02 -19.44 -7.41
N GLU A 25 -2.22 -18.95 -6.46
CA GLU A 25 -2.71 -18.49 -5.16
C GLU A 25 -3.48 -17.16 -5.27
N PHE A 26 -3.07 -16.30 -6.22
CA PHE A 26 -3.71 -15.01 -6.47
C PHE A 26 -5.08 -15.17 -7.15
N ILE A 27 -5.12 -15.93 -8.24
CA ILE A 27 -6.32 -16.05 -9.07
C ILE A 27 -7.38 -16.86 -8.32
N GLY A 28 -8.61 -16.36 -8.29
CA GLY A 28 -9.71 -16.99 -7.56
C GLY A 28 -9.78 -16.62 -6.09
N SER A 29 -8.72 -16.04 -5.53
CA SER A 29 -8.72 -15.51 -4.17
C SER A 29 -9.35 -14.12 -4.09
N ASN A 30 -9.80 -13.76 -2.88
CA ASN A 30 -10.36 -12.44 -2.62
C ASN A 30 -9.25 -11.40 -2.38
N VAL A 31 -9.37 -10.22 -2.98
CA VAL A 31 -8.41 -9.12 -2.84
C VAL A 31 -8.15 -8.68 -1.39
N SER A 32 -9.08 -8.96 -0.46
CA SER A 32 -8.86 -8.74 0.98
C SER A 32 -7.62 -9.44 1.54
N MET A 33 -7.11 -10.49 0.89
CA MET A 33 -5.89 -11.19 1.32
C MET A 33 -4.66 -10.27 1.36
N ILE A 34 -4.57 -9.31 0.42
CA ILE A 34 -3.46 -8.36 0.28
C ILE A 34 -3.72 -7.00 0.95
N CYS A 35 -4.87 -6.81 1.61
CA CYS A 35 -5.19 -5.59 2.34
C CYS A 35 -4.53 -5.57 3.72
N GLY A 36 -3.67 -4.59 3.98
CA GLY A 36 -3.06 -4.34 5.30
C GLY A 36 -3.87 -3.37 6.16
N GLY A 37 -3.32 -2.97 7.31
CA GLY A 37 -3.86 -1.93 8.20
C GLY A 37 -5.23 -2.25 8.80
N GLY A 38 -5.58 -3.53 8.94
CA GLY A 38 -6.90 -3.95 9.42
C GLY A 38 -8.04 -3.63 8.43
N HIS A 39 -7.73 -3.44 7.14
CA HIS A 39 -8.73 -3.21 6.10
C HIS A 39 -9.27 -4.51 5.49
N ALA A 40 -8.59 -5.66 5.65
CA ALA A 40 -9.00 -6.94 5.08
C ALA A 40 -10.45 -7.32 5.41
N GLU A 41 -10.82 -7.30 6.69
CA GLU A 41 -12.17 -7.68 7.16
C GLU A 41 -13.27 -6.73 6.69
N ARG A 42 -12.94 -5.44 6.55
CA ARG A 42 -13.88 -4.38 6.13
C ARG A 42 -13.95 -4.20 4.62
N HIS A 43 -13.07 -4.84 3.86
CA HIS A 43 -12.95 -4.60 2.43
C HIS A 43 -14.23 -4.95 1.65
N ALA A 44 -14.92 -6.02 2.05
CA ALA A 44 -16.20 -6.40 1.48
C ALA A 44 -17.23 -5.26 1.59
N ALA A 45 -17.31 -4.61 2.74
CA ALA A 45 -18.22 -3.49 2.98
C ALA A 45 -17.87 -2.25 2.13
N TYR A 46 -16.58 -1.99 1.87
CA TYR A 46 -16.19 -0.90 0.98
C TYR A 46 -16.68 -1.12 -0.46
N MET A 47 -16.55 -2.34 -0.96
CA MET A 47 -17.04 -2.70 -2.30
C MET A 47 -18.57 -2.65 -2.35
N GLU A 48 -19.25 -3.20 -1.36
CA GLU A 48 -20.71 -3.20 -1.30
C GLU A 48 -21.26 -1.77 -1.30
N ARG A 49 -20.73 -0.91 -0.43
CA ARG A 49 -21.11 0.49 -0.39
C ARG A 49 -20.91 1.17 -1.74
N TYR A 50 -19.81 0.89 -2.44
CA TYR A 50 -19.59 1.45 -3.77
C TYR A 50 -20.63 0.96 -4.78
N LEU A 51 -20.89 -0.36 -4.80
CA LEU A 51 -21.86 -0.96 -5.72
C LEU A 51 -23.29 -0.45 -5.47
N GLN A 52 -23.65 -0.17 -4.22
CA GLN A 52 -24.96 0.38 -3.85
C GLN A 52 -25.08 1.88 -4.12
N THR A 53 -24.06 2.67 -3.78
CA THR A 53 -24.16 4.15 -3.73
C THR A 53 -23.54 4.84 -4.93
N GLY A 54 -22.64 4.18 -5.67
CA GLY A 54 -21.81 4.79 -6.70
C GLY A 54 -20.76 5.80 -6.19
N ILE A 55 -20.69 6.06 -4.88
CA ILE A 55 -19.79 7.07 -4.31
C ILE A 55 -18.35 6.55 -4.33
N ARG A 56 -17.52 7.17 -5.14
CA ARG A 56 -16.10 6.83 -5.33
C ARG A 56 -15.25 7.33 -4.15
N HIS A 57 -14.56 6.43 -3.47
CA HIS A 57 -13.57 6.78 -2.44
C HIS A 57 -12.14 6.60 -2.92
N ILE A 58 -11.86 5.48 -3.58
CA ILE A 58 -10.55 5.18 -4.19
C ILE A 58 -10.65 5.19 -5.72
N ILE A 59 -11.81 4.86 -6.28
CA ILE A 59 -11.98 4.73 -7.73
C ILE A 59 -11.78 6.10 -8.41
N GLY A 60 -10.84 6.16 -9.34
CA GLY A 60 -10.45 7.40 -10.03
C GLY A 60 -9.51 8.32 -9.24
N MET A 61 -9.03 7.90 -8.07
CA MET A 61 -8.05 8.64 -7.25
C MET A 61 -6.87 7.75 -6.87
N LYS A 62 -5.70 8.36 -6.68
CA LYS A 62 -4.54 7.69 -6.08
C LYS A 62 -4.58 7.87 -4.58
N ARG A 63 -4.37 6.78 -3.82
CA ARG A 63 -4.25 6.84 -2.35
C ARG A 63 -3.09 6.02 -1.86
N GLN A 64 -2.40 6.52 -0.84
CA GLN A 64 -1.48 5.71 -0.07
C GLN A 64 -2.27 4.83 0.91
N VAL A 65 -2.01 3.53 0.86
CA VAL A 65 -2.65 2.52 1.72
C VAL A 65 -1.61 1.53 2.22
N LYS A 66 -1.95 0.80 3.29
CA LYS A 66 -1.15 -0.34 3.73
C LYS A 66 -1.59 -1.61 2.99
N ALA A 67 -0.61 -2.35 2.50
CA ALA A 67 -0.78 -3.67 1.91
C ALA A 67 -0.09 -4.71 2.78
N ARG A 68 -0.49 -5.99 2.63
CA ARG A 68 0.06 -7.12 3.38
C ARG A 68 0.58 -8.18 2.42
N ARG A 69 1.81 -8.64 2.62
CA ARG A 69 2.45 -9.73 1.86
C ARG A 69 2.07 -11.10 2.45
N LYS A 70 2.40 -12.18 1.75
CA LYS A 70 2.15 -13.57 2.17
C LYS A 70 2.81 -13.93 3.50
N ASP A 71 3.99 -13.40 3.76
CA ASP A 71 4.71 -13.58 5.02
C ASP A 71 4.11 -12.79 6.20
N GLY A 72 3.04 -12.03 5.97
CA GLY A 72 2.38 -11.19 6.96
C GLY A 72 2.98 -9.79 7.12
N SER A 73 4.11 -9.49 6.48
CA SER A 73 4.70 -8.16 6.52
C SER A 73 3.79 -7.13 5.86
N GLU A 74 3.75 -5.94 6.44
CA GLU A 74 3.00 -4.81 5.88
C GLU A 74 3.93 -3.79 5.24
N PHE A 75 3.48 -3.19 4.14
CA PHE A 75 4.19 -2.12 3.46
C PHE A 75 3.23 -1.05 2.94
N ASP A 76 3.77 0.16 2.73
CA ASP A 76 3.01 1.23 2.11
C ASP A 76 3.02 1.08 0.59
N MET A 77 1.85 1.23 -0.03
CA MET A 77 1.71 1.30 -1.47
C MET A 77 0.81 2.46 -1.88
N GLU A 78 1.06 3.01 -3.07
CA GLU A 78 0.09 3.83 -3.77
C GLU A 78 -0.86 2.90 -4.53
N LEU A 79 -2.17 3.04 -4.30
CA LEU A 79 -3.23 2.31 -4.97
C LEU A 79 -4.04 3.28 -5.85
N GLY A 80 -4.23 2.91 -7.11
CA GLY A 80 -5.26 3.45 -7.98
C GLY A 80 -6.23 2.35 -8.39
N VAL A 81 -7.53 2.66 -8.45
CA VAL A 81 -8.56 1.71 -8.91
C VAL A 81 -9.35 2.33 -10.04
N GLN A 82 -9.56 1.57 -11.11
CA GLN A 82 -10.45 1.92 -12.21
C GLN A 82 -11.59 0.90 -12.29
N GLU A 83 -12.79 1.39 -12.53
CA GLU A 83 -13.93 0.55 -12.90
C GLU A 83 -13.98 0.41 -14.42
N VAL A 84 -14.18 -0.81 -14.89
CA VAL A 84 -14.32 -1.15 -16.31
C VAL A 84 -15.65 -1.87 -16.50
N ILE A 85 -16.43 -1.44 -17.48
CA ILE A 85 -17.65 -2.14 -17.89
C ILE A 85 -17.27 -3.12 -19.00
N LEU A 86 -17.49 -4.40 -18.75
CA LEU A 86 -17.30 -5.48 -19.71
C LEU A 86 -18.54 -5.62 -20.60
N SER A 87 -18.44 -6.48 -21.62
CA SER A 87 -19.62 -6.93 -22.38
C SER A 87 -20.72 -7.45 -21.45
N GLU A 88 -21.97 -7.30 -21.87
CA GLU A 88 -23.17 -7.68 -21.08
C GLU A 88 -23.40 -6.87 -19.80
N GLY A 89 -22.73 -5.71 -19.64
CA GLY A 89 -22.94 -4.81 -18.48
C GLY A 89 -22.30 -5.30 -17.19
N LYS A 90 -21.43 -6.33 -17.25
CA LYS A 90 -20.67 -6.81 -16.09
C LYS A 90 -19.62 -5.79 -15.67
N ARG A 91 -19.49 -5.53 -14.38
CA ARG A 91 -18.48 -4.62 -13.83
C ARG A 91 -17.21 -5.39 -13.46
N ALA A 92 -16.07 -4.82 -13.80
CA ALA A 92 -14.75 -5.26 -13.37
C ALA A 92 -13.99 -4.10 -12.75
N PHE A 93 -13.01 -4.42 -11.89
CA PHE A 93 -12.13 -3.43 -11.28
C PHE A 93 -10.68 -3.76 -11.62
N CYS A 94 -9.94 -2.75 -12.05
CA CYS A 94 -8.51 -2.85 -12.29
C CYS A 94 -7.78 -2.04 -11.22
N GLY A 95 -6.89 -2.72 -10.48
CA GLY A 95 -6.04 -2.11 -9.46
C GLY A 95 -4.63 -1.88 -10.01
N PHE A 96 -4.11 -0.66 -9.86
CA PHE A 96 -2.74 -0.30 -10.14
C PHE A 96 -2.04 0.01 -8.83
N ILE A 97 -0.91 -0.62 -8.59
CA ILE A 97 -0.18 -0.51 -7.34
C ILE A 97 1.27 -0.12 -7.58
N ARG A 98 1.80 0.70 -6.67
CA ARG A 98 3.22 1.04 -6.62
C ARG A 98 3.72 0.92 -5.19
N ASP A 99 4.73 0.08 -5.00
CA ASP A 99 5.42 -0.08 -3.73
C ASP A 99 6.17 1.23 -3.37
N LEU A 100 5.95 1.74 -2.15
CA LEU A 100 6.57 2.97 -1.63
C LEU A 100 7.67 2.67 -0.58
N THR A 101 7.99 1.41 -0.33
CA THR A 101 8.98 0.99 0.70
C THR A 101 10.37 1.54 0.38
N ALA A 102 10.80 1.50 -0.88
CA ALA A 102 12.09 2.02 -1.32
C ALA A 102 12.22 3.55 -1.11
N GLN A 103 11.14 4.31 -1.30
CA GLN A 103 11.17 5.75 -1.04
C GLN A 103 11.32 6.08 0.45
N LYS A 104 10.80 5.23 1.34
CA LYS A 104 10.94 5.44 2.78
C LYS A 104 12.34 5.12 3.28
N SER A 105 13.01 4.09 2.75
CA SER A 105 14.39 3.77 3.16
C SER A 105 15.35 4.91 2.84
N ASP A 106 15.20 5.54 1.67
CA ASP A 106 16.11 6.60 1.23
C ASP A 106 15.88 7.90 2.01
N LYS A 107 14.61 8.24 2.26
CA LYS A 107 14.25 9.39 3.11
C LYS A 107 14.71 9.19 4.57
N GLN A 108 14.64 7.97 5.10
CA GLN A 108 15.13 7.66 6.45
C GLN A 108 16.66 7.70 6.54
N LYS A 109 17.38 7.17 5.54
CA LYS A 109 18.85 7.26 5.47
C LYS A 109 19.30 8.72 5.43
N LEU A 110 18.67 9.55 4.60
CA LEU A 110 19.00 10.97 4.51
C LEU A 110 18.72 11.71 5.83
N ARG A 111 17.59 11.43 6.48
CA ARG A 111 17.28 11.99 7.81
C ARG A 111 18.28 11.57 8.87
N LYS A 112 18.69 10.30 8.91
CA LYS A 112 19.71 9.81 9.85
C LYS A 112 21.06 10.50 9.60
N GLN A 113 21.47 10.65 8.34
CA GLN A 113 22.70 11.37 8.00
C GLN A 113 22.63 12.86 8.41
N GLN A 114 21.51 13.54 8.17
CA GLN A 114 21.32 14.93 8.59
C GLN A 114 21.35 15.09 10.12
N GLN A 115 20.76 14.15 10.86
CA GLN A 115 20.81 14.13 12.33
C GLN A 115 22.23 13.89 12.86
N LEU A 116 23.00 12.99 12.23
CA LEU A 116 24.40 12.77 12.60
C LEU A 116 25.25 14.03 12.38
N ILE A 117 25.07 14.72 11.24
CA ILE A 117 25.78 15.97 10.95
C ILE A 117 25.42 17.07 11.96
N HIS A 118 24.13 17.25 12.29
CA HIS A 118 23.71 18.28 13.25
C HIS A 118 24.08 17.93 14.71
N GLY A 119 24.06 16.65 15.09
CA GLY A 119 24.45 16.21 16.43
C GLY A 119 25.94 16.38 16.72
N ASN A 120 26.79 16.33 15.68
CA ASN A 120 28.25 16.49 15.83
C ASN A 120 28.71 17.95 15.94
N PHE A 121 27.87 18.92 15.58
CA PHE A 121 28.24 20.35 15.58
C PHE A 121 27.93 21.08 16.90
N PHE A 122 27.09 20.52 17.78
CA PHE A 122 26.73 21.14 19.07
C PHE A 122 27.54 20.63 20.28
N GLY A 123 28.52 19.75 20.08
CA GLY A 123 29.32 19.17 21.16
C GLY A 123 30.74 19.73 21.33
N ALA A 124 31.12 20.80 20.62
CA ALA A 124 32.50 21.30 20.58
C ALA A 124 32.64 22.80 20.91
N ALA A 125 31.68 23.39 21.60
CA ALA A 125 31.72 24.79 22.00
C ALA A 125 31.26 24.96 23.46
N ASP A 126 31.94 24.28 24.38
CA ASP A 126 31.85 24.53 25.82
C ASP A 126 33.17 24.06 26.45
N ASP A 127 34.30 24.69 26.10
CA ASP A 127 35.58 24.55 26.82
C ASP A 127 36.54 25.65 26.34
N ASP A 128 36.28 26.91 26.69
CA ASP A 128 37.31 27.96 26.73
C ASP A 128 36.77 29.20 27.47
N GLU A 129 36.43 29.04 28.75
CA GLU A 129 36.21 30.20 29.62
C GLU A 129 36.51 29.89 31.10
N LYS A 130 37.71 29.37 31.40
CA LYS A 130 38.30 29.51 32.75
C LYS A 130 39.83 29.60 32.71
N GLN A 131 40.32 30.65 33.37
CA GLN A 131 41.71 30.98 33.72
C GLN A 131 42.46 31.68 32.57
N GLY A 132 43.00 32.89 32.73
CA GLY A 132 43.36 33.65 33.92
C GLY A 132 44.58 34.47 33.55
#